data_AF-A0A9P7SXX9-F1
#
_entry.id   AF-A0A9P7SXX9-F1
#
_cell.length_a   1.000
_cell.length_b   1.000
_cell.length_c   1.000
_cell.angle_alpha   90.00
_cell.angle_beta   90.00
_cell.angle_gamma   90.00
#
_symmetry.space_group_name_H-M   'P 1'
#
loop_
_entity.id
_entity.type
_entity.pdbx_description
1 polymer ?
#
loop_
_entity_poly.entity_id
_entity_poly.type
_entity_poly.pdbx_seq_one_letter_code
_entity_poly.pdbx_strand_id
1 'polypeptide(L)'
;MTTSVQAAGRKRLVHHLDTPFATVPWPEISLQDQDTILDLLCTLLSPIGQHRRRHLKASKGKRNAKKSAETVVVKSEAIVSKPSKPELVDHVVVGFNAITRGLESMSSDNEISYPGGPSSKLLYSMIFVSRGNQSAAFNCHYPKLVGVASKMCASTADIKLIGLSKSCSDRLADCLGIARVSSLAIKKDAPGAEALWTFVSSHVASVDVAWLDNSRSIQYKPTHIAAVETKIGSKRVKTSKGS
;
A
#
# COMPACT_ATOMS: atom_id res chain seq x y z
N MET A 1 2.89 -43.16 -38.95
CA MET A 1 2.63 -42.04 -38.03
C MET A 1 3.94 -41.68 -37.35
N THR A 2 4.64 -40.64 -37.81
CA THR A 2 5.95 -40.24 -37.29
C THR A 2 5.76 -39.30 -36.10
N THR A 3 6.04 -39.80 -34.90
CA THR A 3 6.11 -39.02 -33.66
C THR A 3 7.32 -38.09 -33.69
N SER A 4 7.08 -36.79 -33.80
CA SER A 4 8.11 -35.75 -33.63
C SER A 4 8.53 -35.71 -32.16
N VAL A 5 9.72 -36.22 -31.85
CA VAL A 5 10.37 -36.04 -30.55
C VAL A 5 10.89 -34.60 -30.49
N GLN A 6 10.24 -33.74 -29.73
CA GLN A 6 10.76 -32.40 -29.41
C GLN A 6 12.05 -32.55 -28.61
N ALA A 7 13.18 -32.14 -29.20
CA ALA A 7 14.47 -32.09 -28.51
C ALA A 7 14.37 -31.13 -27.30
N ALA A 8 14.66 -31.64 -26.11
CA ALA A 8 14.72 -30.85 -24.89
C ALA A 8 15.75 -29.72 -25.06
N GLY A 9 15.30 -28.46 -24.94
CA GLY A 9 16.17 -27.28 -25.07
C GLY A 9 17.37 -27.32 -24.12
N ARG A 10 18.55 -26.96 -24.63
CA ARG A 10 19.80 -26.95 -23.85
C ARG A 10 19.68 -25.95 -22.69
N LYS A 11 19.89 -26.42 -21.46
CA LYS A 11 19.99 -25.55 -20.29
C LYS A 11 21.38 -24.93 -20.22
N ARG A 12 21.48 -23.65 -19.85
CA ARG A 12 22.74 -22.97 -19.56
C ARG A 12 22.62 -22.31 -18.19
N LEU A 13 23.66 -22.48 -17.38
CA LEU A 13 23.79 -21.77 -16.12
C LEU A 13 24.17 -20.31 -16.40
N VAL A 14 23.36 -19.38 -15.91
CA VAL A 14 23.59 -17.94 -16.02
C VAL A 14 23.83 -17.40 -14.62
N HIS A 15 25.00 -16.79 -14.42
CA HIS A 15 25.30 -16.07 -13.19
C HIS A 15 24.70 -14.66 -13.28
N HIS A 16 23.96 -14.26 -12.27
CA HIS A 16 23.50 -12.90 -12.09
C HIS A 16 24.02 -12.36 -10.76
N LEU A 17 24.33 -11.07 -10.76
CA LEU A 17 24.67 -10.36 -9.54
C LEU A 17 23.36 -10.06 -8.81
N ASP A 18 23.29 -10.49 -7.56
CA ASP A 18 22.18 -10.18 -6.67
C ASP A 18 22.62 -9.09 -5.69
N THR A 19 21.70 -8.22 -5.29
CA THR A 19 22.04 -7.09 -4.43
C THR A 19 21.78 -7.47 -2.96
N PRO A 20 22.78 -7.44 -2.06
CA PRO A 20 22.57 -7.77 -0.64
C PRO A 20 21.70 -6.75 0.11
N PHE A 21 21.29 -5.67 -0.56
CA PHE A 21 20.43 -4.59 -0.08
C PHE A 21 19.00 -4.64 -0.68
N ALA A 22 18.66 -5.68 -1.46
CA ALA A 22 17.49 -5.67 -2.32
C ALA A 22 16.15 -5.81 -1.60
N THR A 23 16.05 -6.54 -0.50
CA THR A 23 14.72 -6.96 -0.03
C THR A 23 14.56 -6.64 1.44
N VAL A 24 13.92 -5.49 1.70
CA VAL A 24 13.32 -5.24 3.00
C VAL A 24 12.05 -6.11 3.05
N PRO A 25 11.99 -7.11 3.93
CA PRO A 25 10.83 -7.98 4.01
C PRO A 25 9.62 -7.18 4.51
N TRP A 26 8.44 -7.64 4.12
CA TRP A 26 7.21 -7.18 4.76
C TRP A 26 7.15 -7.75 6.17
N PRO A 27 6.64 -7.00 7.16
CA PRO A 27 6.34 -7.56 8.46
C PRO A 27 5.39 -8.75 8.32
N GLU A 28 5.74 -9.87 8.95
CA GLU A 28 4.91 -11.06 9.00
C GLU A 28 3.85 -10.90 10.09
N ILE A 29 2.63 -11.31 9.79
CA ILE A 29 1.46 -11.17 10.67
C ILE A 29 0.69 -12.48 10.58
N SER A 30 0.27 -13.03 11.72
CA SER A 30 -0.56 -14.23 11.73
C SER A 30 -1.96 -13.94 11.16
N LEU A 31 -2.63 -14.95 10.61
CA LEU A 31 -3.99 -14.77 10.06
C LEU A 31 -4.99 -14.33 11.15
N GLN A 32 -4.86 -14.86 12.37
CA GLN A 32 -5.73 -14.48 13.50
C GLN A 32 -5.54 -13.02 13.90
N ASP A 33 -4.29 -12.56 13.96
CA ASP A 33 -4.00 -11.15 14.26
C ASP A 33 -4.50 -10.24 13.13
N GLN A 34 -4.36 -10.69 11.88
CA GLN A 34 -4.83 -9.95 10.72
C GLN A 34 -6.36 -9.75 10.76
N ASP A 35 -7.13 -10.78 11.13
CA ASP A 35 -8.59 -10.69 11.27
C ASP A 35 -8.98 -9.77 12.44
N THR A 36 -8.27 -9.86 13.57
CA THR A 36 -8.49 -8.98 14.73
C THR A 36 -8.20 -7.52 14.40
N ILE A 37 -7.07 -7.25 13.72
CA ILE A 37 -6.71 -5.92 13.22
C ILE A 37 -7.79 -5.39 12.27
N LEU A 38 -8.30 -6.23 11.39
CA LEU A 38 -9.36 -5.86 10.45
C LEU A 38 -10.66 -5.53 11.17
N ASP A 39 -11.06 -6.29 12.19
CA ASP A 39 -12.26 -6.04 12.99
C ASP A 39 -12.17 -4.70 13.72
N LEU A 40 -11.04 -4.43 14.37
CA LEU A 40 -10.76 -3.15 15.05
C LEU A 40 -10.77 -1.99 14.05
N LEU A 41 -10.14 -2.18 12.89
CA LEU A 41 -10.09 -1.18 11.83
C LEU A 41 -11.49 -0.89 11.24
N CYS A 42 -12.28 -1.93 10.96
CA CYS A 42 -13.65 -1.80 10.49
C CYS A 42 -14.55 -1.08 11.50
N THR A 43 -14.37 -1.37 12.80
CA THR A 43 -15.09 -0.69 13.89
C THR A 43 -14.74 0.80 13.93
N LEU A 44 -13.45 1.14 13.84
CA LEU A 44 -12.97 2.51 13.79
C LEU A 44 -13.51 3.27 12.57
N LEU A 45 -13.55 2.65 11.39
CA LEU A 45 -13.94 3.29 10.13
C LEU A 45 -15.46 3.30 9.86
N SER A 46 -16.24 2.48 10.58
CA SER A 46 -17.70 2.37 10.39
C SER A 46 -18.43 3.72 10.41
N PRO A 47 -18.14 4.66 11.33
CA PRO A 47 -18.78 5.98 11.34
C PRO A 47 -18.54 6.78 10.04
N ILE A 48 -17.35 6.65 9.43
CA ILE A 48 -17.02 7.31 8.16
C ILE A 48 -17.90 6.76 7.04
N GLY A 49 -18.01 5.44 6.95
CA GLY A 49 -18.85 4.78 5.94
C GLY A 49 -20.32 5.12 6.09
N GLN A 50 -20.85 5.10 7.31
CA GLN A 50 -22.24 5.47 7.59
C GLN A 50 -22.52 6.92 7.18
N HIS A 51 -21.63 7.85 7.53
CA HIS A 51 -21.74 9.25 7.11
C HIS A 51 -21.73 9.38 5.57
N ARG A 52 -20.82 8.68 4.89
CA ARG A 52 -20.75 8.69 3.41
C ARG A 52 -22.03 8.15 2.79
N ARG A 53 -22.57 7.03 3.27
CA ARG A 53 -23.81 6.43 2.74
C ARG A 53 -25.03 7.32 2.95
N ARG A 54 -25.12 8.01 4.10
CA ARG A 54 -26.26 8.88 4.43
C ARG A 54 -26.20 10.25 3.75
N HIS A 55 -25.01 10.79 3.52
CA HIS A 55 -24.83 12.19 3.11
C HIS A 55 -24.14 12.40 1.76
N LEU A 56 -23.44 11.41 1.21
CA LEU A 56 -22.87 11.51 -0.14
C LEU A 56 -23.79 10.80 -1.13
N LYS A 57 -24.33 11.56 -2.08
CA LYS A 57 -25.02 10.99 -3.22
C LYS A 57 -24.01 10.23 -4.07
N ALA A 58 -24.18 8.92 -4.19
CA ALA A 58 -23.38 8.12 -5.11
C ALA A 58 -23.50 8.73 -6.52
N SER A 59 -22.35 9.01 -7.14
CA SER A 59 -22.27 9.46 -8.53
C SER A 59 -22.95 8.42 -9.41
N LYS A 60 -24.16 8.72 -9.90
CA LYS A 60 -24.77 7.95 -10.99
C LYS A 60 -23.90 8.21 -12.21
N GLY A 61 -23.06 7.24 -12.58
CA GLY A 61 -22.07 7.40 -13.65
C GLY A 61 -22.64 7.98 -14.94
N LYS A 62 -21.78 8.54 -15.80
CA LYS A 62 -22.14 9.29 -17.03
C LYS A 62 -23.24 8.63 -17.90
N ARG A 63 -23.35 7.30 -17.91
CA ARG A 63 -24.39 6.56 -18.65
C ARG A 63 -25.81 6.74 -18.09
N ASN A 64 -25.98 6.90 -16.77
CA ASN A 64 -27.29 7.10 -16.16
C ASN A 64 -27.69 8.59 -16.09
N ALA A 65 -26.73 9.51 -16.18
CA ALA A 65 -27.01 10.95 -16.24
C ALA A 65 -27.82 11.35 -17.48
N LYS A 66 -27.62 10.67 -18.62
CA LYS A 66 -28.42 10.88 -19.84
C LYS A 66 -29.87 10.39 -19.75
N LYS A 67 -30.19 9.46 -18.83
CA LYS A 67 -31.56 8.96 -18.61
C LYS A 67 -32.32 9.72 -17.51
N SER A 68 -31.63 10.51 -16.69
CA SER A 68 -32.26 11.34 -15.65
C SER A 68 -32.31 12.82 -16.00
N ALA A 69 -31.93 13.21 -17.22
CA ALA A 69 -32.07 14.59 -17.70
C ALA A 69 -33.52 14.93 -18.10
N GLU A 70 -34.42 13.93 -18.16
CA GLU A 70 -35.80 14.10 -18.59
C GLU A 70 -36.81 13.98 -17.44
N THR A 71 -36.35 13.95 -16.18
CA THR A 71 -37.26 13.95 -15.03
C THR A 71 -36.61 14.66 -13.85
N VAL A 72 -37.39 15.53 -13.20
CA VAL A 72 -37.12 16.31 -11.99
C VAL A 72 -36.67 17.76 -12.25
N VAL A 73 -37.61 18.55 -12.73
CA VAL A 73 -37.91 19.86 -12.12
C VAL A 73 -38.62 19.57 -10.79
N VAL A 74 -38.05 20.04 -9.68
CA VAL A 74 -38.72 20.70 -8.53
C VAL A 74 -37.67 20.84 -7.40
N LYS A 75 -37.38 22.10 -7.10
CA LYS A 75 -36.65 22.59 -5.93
C LYS A 75 -37.28 22.10 -4.63
N SER A 76 -36.45 21.81 -3.63
CA SER A 76 -36.76 22.10 -2.22
C SER A 76 -35.44 22.25 -1.48
N GLU A 77 -35.04 23.51 -1.27
CA GLU A 77 -34.07 23.91 -0.25
C GLU A 77 -34.68 23.58 1.12
N ALA A 78 -34.09 22.60 1.80
CA ALA A 78 -34.28 22.41 3.23
C ALA A 78 -32.93 22.70 3.90
N ILE A 79 -32.89 23.81 4.63
CA ILE A 79 -31.81 24.22 5.53
C ILE A 79 -31.84 23.24 6.70
N VAL A 80 -31.17 22.09 6.55
CA VAL A 80 -30.85 21.18 7.65
C VAL A 80 -29.36 21.33 7.89
N SER A 81 -28.99 21.81 9.08
CA SER A 81 -27.61 21.97 9.54
C SER A 81 -26.78 20.74 9.14
N LYS A 82 -25.77 20.96 8.29
CA LYS A 82 -24.88 19.88 7.83
C LYS A 82 -24.34 19.17 9.08
N PRO A 83 -24.62 17.87 9.29
CA PRO A 83 -24.07 17.17 10.45
C PRO A 83 -22.55 17.28 10.41
N SER A 84 -21.95 17.51 11.58
CA SER A 84 -20.50 17.62 11.73
C SER A 84 -19.84 16.38 11.12
N LYS A 85 -18.92 16.60 10.18
CA LYS A 85 -18.11 15.51 9.63
C LYS A 85 -17.48 14.75 10.79
N PRO A 86 -17.44 13.41 10.78
CA PRO A 86 -16.75 12.66 11.81
C PRO A 86 -15.29 13.14 11.87
N GLU A 87 -14.82 13.52 13.05
CA GLU A 87 -13.47 14.03 13.29
C GLU A 87 -12.40 13.11 12.68
N LEU A 88 -12.63 11.80 12.78
CA LEU A 88 -11.78 10.75 12.21
C LEU A 88 -11.52 10.88 10.69
N VAL A 89 -12.41 11.53 9.92
CA VAL A 89 -12.23 11.69 8.46
C VAL A 89 -10.92 12.42 8.14
N ASP A 90 -10.54 13.40 8.95
CA ASP A 90 -9.34 14.20 8.71
C ASP A 90 -8.06 13.46 9.12
N HIS A 91 -8.19 12.35 9.87
CA HIS A 91 -7.07 11.52 10.33
C HIS A 91 -6.87 10.24 9.51
N VAL A 92 -7.73 9.98 8.52
CA VAL A 92 -7.67 8.78 7.68
C VAL A 92 -7.40 9.16 6.22
N VAL A 93 -6.31 8.63 5.68
CA VAL A 93 -5.92 8.84 4.28
C VAL A 93 -6.14 7.55 3.50
N VAL A 94 -6.95 7.61 2.45
CA VAL A 94 -7.26 6.45 1.60
C VAL A 94 -6.57 6.60 0.24
N GLY A 95 -5.93 5.53 -0.22
CA GLY A 95 -5.35 5.42 -1.55
C GLY A 95 -3.83 5.54 -1.57
N PHE A 96 -3.21 4.70 -2.39
CA PHE A 96 -1.76 4.57 -2.47
C PHE A 96 -1.06 5.90 -2.77
N ASN A 97 -1.46 6.61 -3.83
CA ASN A 97 -0.83 7.87 -4.24
C ASN A 97 -0.94 8.98 -3.18
N ALA A 98 -2.03 8.99 -2.40
CA ALA A 98 -2.21 9.97 -1.34
C ALA A 98 -1.24 9.68 -0.18
N ILE A 99 -1.08 8.40 0.17
CA ILE A 99 -0.15 7.94 1.20
C ILE A 99 1.30 8.20 0.77
N THR A 100 1.68 7.90 -0.47
CA THR A 100 3.05 8.15 -0.95
C THR A 100 3.40 9.62 -0.93
N ARG A 101 2.50 10.50 -1.39
CA ARG A 101 2.69 11.97 -1.30
C ARG A 101 2.84 12.45 0.14
N GLY A 102 2.08 11.85 1.07
CA GLY A 102 2.24 12.14 2.49
C GLY A 102 3.61 11.72 3.03
N LEU A 103 4.07 10.52 2.68
CA LEU A 103 5.40 10.01 3.07
C LEU A 103 6.53 10.86 2.47
N GLU A 104 6.38 11.34 1.24
CA GLU A 104 7.29 12.29 0.61
C GLU A 104 7.34 13.61 1.38
N SER A 105 6.19 14.22 1.68
CA SER A 105 6.09 15.45 2.46
C SER A 105 6.72 15.32 3.85
N MET A 106 6.49 14.19 4.53
CA MET A 106 7.11 13.89 5.83
C MET A 106 8.65 13.85 5.77
N SER A 107 9.20 13.46 4.62
CA SER A 107 10.64 13.32 4.42
C SER A 107 11.30 14.64 4.00
N SER A 108 10.56 15.55 3.35
CA SER A 108 11.06 16.84 2.88
C SER A 108 11.09 17.94 3.94
N ASP A 109 10.18 17.90 4.93
CA ASP A 109 10.02 18.96 5.96
C ASP A 109 11.15 19.00 7.01
N ASN A 110 12.28 18.32 6.78
CA ASN A 110 13.46 18.40 7.63
C ASN A 110 14.32 19.67 7.35
N GLU A 111 13.96 20.47 6.33
CA GLU A 111 14.55 21.80 6.12
C GLU A 111 13.65 22.91 6.70
N ILE A 112 14.10 23.49 7.82
CA ILE A 112 13.79 24.85 8.32
C ILE A 112 12.29 25.21 8.35
N SER A 113 11.60 24.79 9.41
CA SER A 113 10.28 25.33 9.74
C SER A 113 10.39 26.80 10.15
N TYR A 114 9.82 27.71 9.35
CA TYR A 114 9.53 29.09 9.79
C TYR A 114 8.41 29.08 10.87
N PRO A 115 8.50 29.91 11.92
CA PRO A 115 7.49 29.97 12.97
C PRO A 115 6.27 30.74 12.46
N GLY A 116 5.19 30.04 12.08
CA GLY A 116 3.91 30.70 11.77
C GLY A 116 2.96 29.98 10.81
N GLY A 117 3.35 28.88 10.17
CA GLY A 117 2.43 28.10 9.33
C GLY A 117 1.64 27.07 10.15
N PRO A 118 0.35 26.79 9.83
CA PRO A 118 -0.38 25.66 10.41
C PRO A 118 0.15 24.35 9.82
N SER A 119 1.35 23.94 10.22
CA SER A 119 1.92 22.64 9.89
C SER A 119 1.32 21.59 10.82
N SER A 120 0.10 21.14 10.52
CA SER A 120 -0.34 19.86 11.05
C SER A 120 0.50 18.79 10.35
N LYS A 121 1.68 18.48 10.91
CA LYS A 121 2.57 17.45 10.39
C LYS A 121 1.75 16.19 10.12
N LEU A 122 1.74 15.72 8.88
CA LEU A 122 1.07 14.47 8.50
C LEU A 122 1.87 13.30 9.07
N LEU A 123 1.76 13.03 10.37
CA LEU A 123 2.46 11.92 11.00
C LEU A 123 1.61 10.66 10.86
N TYR A 124 2.00 9.75 9.98
CA TYR A 124 1.38 8.42 9.92
C TYR A 124 1.87 7.56 11.09
N SER A 125 0.93 6.85 11.73
CA SER A 125 1.25 5.81 12.70
C SER A 125 1.18 4.43 12.06
N MET A 126 0.13 4.18 11.28
CA MET A 126 -0.15 2.87 10.69
C MET A 126 -0.51 3.00 9.22
N ILE A 127 0.01 2.08 8.40
CA ILE A 127 -0.28 1.98 6.97
C ILE A 127 -0.70 0.54 6.66
N PHE A 128 -1.91 0.39 6.13
CA PHE A 128 -2.50 -0.87 5.71
C PHE A 128 -2.47 -0.96 4.19
N VAL A 129 -2.02 -2.09 3.66
CA VAL A 129 -1.95 -2.37 2.22
C VAL A 129 -2.52 -3.74 1.92
N SER A 130 -3.50 -3.81 1.01
CA SER A 130 -3.99 -5.09 0.50
C SER A 130 -3.00 -5.71 -0.49
N ARG A 131 -2.51 -6.90 -0.16
CA ARG A 131 -1.60 -7.72 -0.96
C ARG A 131 -2.43 -8.71 -1.78
N GLY A 132 -2.14 -8.85 -3.07
CA GLY A 132 -2.78 -9.85 -3.93
C GLY A 132 -2.82 -9.55 -5.42
N ASN A 133 -2.58 -8.31 -5.85
CA ASN A 133 -2.57 -7.91 -7.27
C ASN A 133 -1.43 -6.96 -7.63
N GLN A 134 -0.48 -6.74 -6.72
CA GLN A 134 0.60 -5.78 -6.88
C GLN A 134 1.81 -6.42 -7.55
N SER A 135 2.57 -5.63 -8.31
CA SER A 135 3.78 -6.10 -8.99
C SER A 135 4.87 -6.50 -7.98
N ALA A 136 5.82 -7.33 -8.42
CA ALA A 136 6.99 -7.67 -7.61
C ALA A 136 7.79 -6.41 -7.21
N ALA A 137 7.88 -5.43 -8.11
CA ALA A 137 8.52 -4.14 -7.84
C ALA A 137 7.85 -3.40 -6.68
N PHE A 138 6.52 -3.32 -6.66
CA PHE A 138 5.79 -2.70 -5.54
C PHE A 138 6.12 -3.38 -4.20
N ASN A 139 6.05 -4.72 -4.17
CA ASN A 139 6.29 -5.47 -2.94
C ASN A 139 7.75 -5.34 -2.46
N CYS A 140 8.70 -5.11 -3.36
CA CYS A 140 10.10 -4.92 -2.99
C CYS A 140 10.39 -3.49 -2.49
N HIS A 141 9.79 -2.48 -3.12
CA HIS A 141 10.13 -1.07 -2.86
C HIS A 141 9.27 -0.40 -1.79
N TYR A 142 8.02 -0.82 -1.64
CA TYR A 142 7.12 -0.12 -0.73
C TYR A 142 7.53 -0.19 0.74
N PRO A 143 7.95 -1.35 1.29
CA PRO A 143 8.48 -1.41 2.65
C PRO A 143 9.69 -0.48 2.84
N LYS A 144 10.58 -0.39 1.83
CA LYS A 144 11.73 0.52 1.88
C LYS A 144 11.30 1.97 2.01
N LEU A 145 10.33 2.40 1.21
CA LEU A 145 9.81 3.76 1.24
C LEU A 145 9.24 4.09 2.63
N VAL A 146 8.42 3.19 3.19
CA VAL A 146 7.83 3.37 4.52
C VAL A 146 8.92 3.41 5.59
N GLY A 147 9.89 2.50 5.57
CA GLY A 147 10.96 2.46 6.56
C GLY A 147 11.92 3.66 6.47
N VAL A 148 12.21 4.18 5.27
CA VAL A 148 12.97 5.43 5.10
C VAL A 148 12.18 6.61 5.66
N ALA A 149 10.91 6.75 5.30
CA ALA A 149 10.06 7.83 5.80
C ALA A 149 9.90 7.76 7.34
N SER A 150 9.79 6.56 7.90
CA SER A 150 9.76 6.33 9.35
C SER A 150 11.03 6.86 10.03
N LYS A 151 12.21 6.55 9.48
CA LYS A 151 13.50 6.98 10.03
C LYS A 151 13.80 8.47 9.82
N MET A 152 13.31 9.05 8.73
CA MET A 152 13.49 10.48 8.43
C MET A 152 12.55 11.36 9.24
N CYS A 153 11.42 10.81 9.69
CA CYS A 153 10.51 11.51 10.56
C CYS A 153 11.05 11.54 12.00
N ALA A 154 11.10 12.72 12.62
CA ALA A 154 11.48 12.89 14.03
C ALA A 154 10.42 12.35 15.03
N SER A 155 9.53 11.45 14.61
CA SER A 155 8.51 10.85 15.47
C SER A 155 9.15 9.87 16.43
N THR A 156 8.67 9.86 17.68
CA THR A 156 9.07 8.90 18.73
C THR A 156 8.65 7.46 18.44
N ALA A 157 7.75 7.23 17.48
CA ALA A 157 7.24 5.92 17.13
C ALA A 157 7.35 5.69 15.62
N ASP A 158 7.82 4.49 15.27
CA ASP A 158 7.94 4.02 13.90
C ASP A 158 6.58 3.82 13.22
N ILE A 159 6.56 4.05 11.91
CA ILE A 159 5.40 3.75 11.07
C ILE A 159 5.25 2.22 10.97
N LYS A 160 4.08 1.71 11.35
CA LYS A 160 3.75 0.29 11.23
C LYS A 160 3.17 -0.01 9.85
N LEU A 161 3.77 -0.95 9.13
CA LEU A 161 3.30 -1.41 7.82
C LEU A 161 2.58 -2.75 7.96
N ILE A 162 1.31 -2.79 7.59
CA ILE A 162 0.44 -3.95 7.72
C ILE A 162 0.08 -4.45 6.32
N GLY A 163 0.52 -5.66 5.99
CA GLY A 163 0.09 -6.36 4.79
C GLY A 163 -1.22 -7.11 5.04
N LEU A 164 -2.31 -6.68 4.43
CA LEU A 164 -3.60 -7.37 4.49
C LEU A 164 -3.76 -8.30 3.28
N SER A 165 -4.53 -9.37 3.42
CA SER A 165 -4.91 -10.23 2.30
C SER A 165 -5.95 -9.53 1.41
N LYS A 166 -6.11 -10.04 0.19
CA LYS A 166 -7.05 -9.48 -0.80
C LYS A 166 -8.49 -9.44 -0.28
N SER A 167 -8.95 -10.45 0.44
CA SER A 167 -10.30 -10.52 1.02
C SER A 167 -10.59 -9.39 2.01
N CYS A 168 -9.57 -8.88 2.72
CA CYS A 168 -9.75 -7.79 3.68
C CYS A 168 -10.03 -6.44 2.98
N SER A 169 -9.57 -6.28 1.73
CA SER A 169 -9.81 -5.07 0.92
C SER A 169 -11.29 -4.85 0.66
N ASP A 170 -12.02 -5.91 0.32
CA ASP A 170 -13.45 -5.83 0.01
C ASP A 170 -14.24 -5.45 1.26
N ARG A 171 -13.92 -6.07 2.40
CA ARG A 171 -14.54 -5.73 3.69
C ARG A 171 -14.26 -4.28 4.10
N LEU A 172 -13.05 -3.77 3.88
CA LEU A 172 -12.71 -2.37 4.12
C LEU A 172 -13.44 -1.41 3.18
N ALA A 173 -13.56 -1.78 1.90
CA ALA A 173 -14.29 -0.99 0.91
C ALA A 173 -15.77 -0.84 1.30
N ASP A 174 -16.39 -1.93 1.73
CA ASP A 174 -17.75 -1.94 2.26
C ASP A 174 -17.86 -1.05 3.51
N CYS A 175 -17.01 -1.26 4.51
CA CYS A 175 -17.02 -0.46 5.75
C CYS A 175 -16.83 1.04 5.49
N LEU A 176 -15.97 1.44 4.56
CA LEU A 176 -15.74 2.84 4.19
C LEU A 176 -16.76 3.41 3.20
N GLY A 177 -17.65 2.58 2.65
CA GLY A 177 -18.65 2.99 1.66
C GLY A 177 -18.05 3.50 0.35
N ILE A 178 -16.94 2.89 -0.11
CA ILE A 178 -16.26 3.25 -1.36
C ILE A 178 -16.01 2.01 -2.21
N ALA A 179 -15.85 2.20 -3.52
CA ALA A 179 -15.85 1.08 -4.45
C ALA A 179 -14.68 0.10 -4.26
N ARG A 180 -13.48 0.59 -3.91
CA ARG A 180 -12.26 -0.21 -3.71
C ARG A 180 -11.29 0.49 -2.77
N VAL A 181 -10.59 -0.27 -1.93
CA VAL A 181 -9.56 0.22 -1.01
C VAL A 181 -8.33 -0.65 -1.09
N SER A 182 -7.28 -0.16 -1.76
CA SER A 182 -5.99 -0.89 -1.83
C SER A 182 -5.05 -0.55 -0.69
N SER A 183 -5.12 0.68 -0.18
CA SER A 183 -4.19 1.22 0.79
C SER A 183 -4.89 2.25 1.66
N LEU A 184 -4.55 2.26 2.94
CA LEU A 184 -5.13 3.13 3.95
C LEU A 184 -4.05 3.51 4.95
N ALA A 185 -3.96 4.78 5.35
CA ALA A 185 -3.08 5.24 6.42
C ALA A 185 -3.89 5.95 7.51
N ILE A 186 -3.46 5.77 8.75
CA ILE A 186 -4.00 6.43 9.93
C ILE A 186 -2.93 7.36 10.49
N LYS A 187 -3.33 8.59 10.82
CA LYS A 187 -2.46 9.57 11.47
C LYS A 187 -2.27 9.25 12.96
N LYS A 188 -1.17 9.70 13.55
CA LYS A 188 -0.83 9.50 14.97
C LYS A 188 -1.92 10.02 15.91
N ASP A 189 -2.48 11.17 15.60
CA ASP A 189 -3.47 11.86 16.47
C ASP A 189 -4.92 11.45 16.16
N ALA A 190 -5.13 10.24 15.61
CA ALA A 190 -6.47 9.77 15.24
C ALA A 190 -7.31 9.42 16.49
N PRO A 191 -8.47 10.07 16.70
CA PRO A 191 -9.30 9.79 17.87
C PRO A 191 -9.86 8.37 17.83
N GLY A 192 -9.76 7.64 18.95
CA GLY A 192 -10.25 6.26 19.06
C GLY A 192 -9.36 5.20 18.41
N ALA A 193 -8.21 5.56 17.85
CA ALA A 193 -7.27 4.60 17.25
C ALA A 193 -6.30 3.94 18.25
N GLU A 194 -6.37 4.29 19.54
CA GLU A 194 -5.43 3.82 20.57
C GLU A 194 -5.45 2.30 20.78
N ALA A 195 -6.64 1.70 20.80
CA ALA A 195 -6.79 0.25 20.94
C ALA A 195 -6.18 -0.49 19.74
N LEU A 196 -6.44 0.01 18.54
CA LEU A 196 -5.85 -0.51 17.30
C LEU A 196 -4.33 -0.34 17.30
N TRP A 197 -3.84 0.84 17.68
CA TRP A 197 -2.41 1.13 17.75
C TRP A 197 -1.69 0.22 18.74
N THR A 198 -2.25 0.02 19.93
CA THR A 198 -1.68 -0.86 20.96
C THR A 198 -1.58 -2.29 20.46
N PHE A 199 -2.64 -2.80 19.82
CA PHE A 199 -2.65 -4.16 19.27
C PHE A 199 -1.65 -4.33 18.11
N VAL A 200 -1.62 -3.38 17.18
CA VAL A 200 -0.69 -3.41 16.03
C VAL A 200 0.75 -3.27 16.51
N SER A 201 1.01 -2.44 17.52
CA SER A 201 2.38 -2.21 18.01
C SER A 201 2.98 -3.44 18.69
N SER A 202 2.16 -4.29 19.32
CA SER A 202 2.62 -5.52 19.95
C SER A 202 2.77 -6.70 18.97
N HIS A 203 1.94 -6.77 17.92
CA HIS A 203 1.92 -7.91 16.99
C HIS A 203 2.68 -7.66 15.68
N VAL A 204 2.92 -6.40 15.30
CA VAL A 204 3.56 -6.05 14.01
C VAL A 204 4.92 -5.41 14.23
N ALA A 205 5.96 -6.07 13.72
CA ALA A 205 7.31 -5.54 13.71
C ALA A 205 7.39 -4.25 12.87
N SER A 206 8.21 -3.30 13.31
CA SER A 206 8.54 -2.12 12.49
C SER A 206 9.33 -2.55 11.25
N VAL A 207 9.21 -1.79 10.16
CA VAL A 207 9.96 -2.09 8.94
C VAL A 207 11.42 -1.71 9.13
N ASP A 208 12.28 -2.73 9.26
CA ASP A 208 13.71 -2.50 9.38
C ASP A 208 14.38 -2.25 8.02
N VAL A 209 15.06 -1.11 7.92
CA VAL A 209 15.86 -0.71 6.78
C VAL A 209 17.32 -0.73 7.20
N ALA A 210 17.83 -1.93 7.48
CA ALA A 210 19.18 -2.14 8.00
C ALA A 210 20.26 -1.52 7.09
N TRP A 211 20.06 -1.49 5.77
CA TRP A 211 21.04 -0.90 4.85
C TRP A 211 21.20 0.62 5.04
N LEU A 212 20.17 1.31 5.53
CA LEU A 212 20.24 2.74 5.81
C LEU A 212 21.08 3.03 7.06
N ASP A 213 20.96 2.20 8.11
CA ASP A 213 21.80 2.34 9.31
C ASP A 213 23.23 1.90 9.01
N ASN A 214 23.35 0.81 8.24
CA ASN A 214 24.65 0.32 7.80
C ASN A 214 25.36 1.30 6.88
N SER A 215 24.69 2.24 6.20
CA SER A 215 25.40 3.30 5.47
C SER A 215 26.15 4.28 6.39
N ARG A 216 25.75 4.38 7.67
CA ARG A 216 26.50 5.12 8.69
C ARG A 216 27.70 4.31 9.23
N SER A 217 27.66 2.98 9.12
CA SER A 217 28.77 2.10 9.46
C SER A 217 29.62 1.77 8.22
N ILE A 218 30.93 1.96 8.27
CA ILE A 218 31.82 1.68 7.12
C ILE A 218 32.09 0.16 7.02
N GLN A 219 31.05 -0.68 6.92
CA GLN A 219 31.19 -2.13 6.75
C GLN A 219 30.81 -2.54 5.33
N TYR A 220 31.83 -2.90 4.56
CA TYR A 220 31.68 -3.46 3.22
C TYR A 220 30.92 -4.80 3.28
N LYS A 221 29.87 -4.96 2.46
CA LYS A 221 29.20 -6.26 2.27
C LYS A 221 29.72 -6.91 0.98
N PRO A 222 30.13 -8.19 1.01
CA PRO A 222 30.63 -8.90 -0.15
C PRO A 222 29.55 -9.09 -1.22
N THR A 223 29.97 -9.31 -2.46
CA THR A 223 29.07 -9.52 -3.60
C THR A 223 28.33 -10.85 -3.49
N HIS A 224 27.02 -10.83 -3.75
CA HIS A 224 26.19 -12.04 -3.80
C HIS A 224 26.03 -12.45 -5.28
N ILE A 225 26.59 -13.61 -5.67
CA ILE A 225 26.51 -14.13 -7.04
C ILE A 225 25.55 -15.31 -7.03
N ALA A 226 24.40 -15.15 -7.68
CA ALA A 226 23.40 -16.20 -7.80
C ALA A 226 23.46 -16.86 -9.20
N ALA A 227 23.36 -18.18 -9.23
CA ALA A 227 23.39 -18.97 -10.48
C ALA A 227 22.00 -19.51 -10.78
N VAL A 228 21.46 -19.21 -11.97
CA VAL A 228 20.13 -19.68 -12.41
C VAL A 228 20.26 -20.48 -13.70
N GLU A 229 19.62 -21.65 -13.75
CA GLU A 229 19.50 -22.43 -14.99
C GLU A 229 18.46 -21.81 -15.92
N THR A 230 18.89 -21.35 -17.09
CA THR A 230 17.99 -20.80 -18.12
C THR A 230 17.97 -21.74 -19.33
N LYS A 231 16.77 -22.05 -19.85
CA LYS A 231 16.61 -22.81 -21.10
C LYS A 231 16.91 -21.91 -22.30
N ILE A 232 17.87 -22.29 -23.13
CA ILE A 232 18.18 -21.58 -24.38
C ILE A 232 17.39 -22.25 -25.52
N GLY A 233 16.70 -21.44 -26.32
CA GLY A 233 15.89 -21.89 -27.46
C GLY A 233 16.69 -22.70 -28.48
N SER A 234 16.02 -23.66 -29.13
CA SER A 234 16.61 -24.52 -30.16
C SER A 234 17.11 -23.69 -31.34
N LYS A 235 18.40 -23.84 -31.69
CA LYS A 235 19.04 -23.24 -32.86
C LYS A 235 18.25 -23.62 -34.11
N ARG A 236 17.71 -22.65 -34.87
CA ARG A 236 17.06 -22.92 -36.17
C ARG A 236 18.09 -23.57 -37.10
N VAL A 237 17.84 -24.81 -37.51
CA VAL A 237 18.62 -25.51 -38.54
C VAL A 237 18.27 -24.87 -39.89
N LYS A 238 19.27 -24.30 -40.57
CA LYS A 238 19.14 -23.82 -41.94
C LYS A 238 19.03 -25.05 -42.86
N THR A 239 17.86 -25.27 -43.45
CA THR A 239 17.71 -26.22 -44.56
C THR A 239 18.36 -25.65 -45.81
N SER A 240 19.51 -26.19 -46.22
CA SER A 240 20.06 -25.98 -47.55
C SER A 240 19.17 -26.70 -48.56
N LYS A 241 18.48 -25.95 -49.44
CA LYS A 241 17.87 -26.52 -50.65
C LYS A 241 19.00 -26.88 -51.61
N GLY A 242 19.16 -28.18 -51.85
CA GLY A 242 20.02 -28.73 -52.91
C GLY A 242 19.42 -28.51 -54.30
N SER A 243 20.33 -28.54 -55.28
CA SER A 243 20.20 -28.37 -56.73
C SER A 243 18.95 -28.90 -57.41
#